data_AF-A0A963DI25-F1
#
_entry.id   AF-A0A963DI25-F1
#
_cell.length_a   1.000
_cell.length_b   1.000
_cell.length_c   1.000
_cell.angle_alpha   90.00
_cell.angle_beta   90.00
_cell.angle_gamma   90.00
#
_symmetry.space_group_name_H-M   'P 1'
#
loop_
_entity.id
_entity.type
_entity.pdbx_description
1 polymer ?
#
loop_
_entity_poly.entity_id
_entity_poly.type
_entity_poly.pdbx_seq_one_letter_code
_entity_poly.pdbx_strand_id
1 'polypeptide(L)'
;MGDDVDMEAEDIIETLRKKFVRVAPVLDERGRRVWAAAEAEALGYGGQGLVAKATGLARTTLYREGVRQAKEHQRSGEPIRRVGGGRKKLTIHQPELQSALEALV
;
A
#
# COMPACT_ATOMS: atom_id res chain seq x y z
N MET A 1 2.93 -10.52 -33.44
CA MET A 1 1.70 -9.88 -32.91
C MET A 1 1.55 -9.99 -31.40
N GLY A 2 2.23 -10.94 -30.72
CA GLY A 2 2.22 -11.02 -29.25
C GLY A 2 3.18 -10.04 -28.57
N ASP A 3 4.34 -9.77 -29.18
CA ASP A 3 5.40 -8.97 -28.56
C ASP A 3 5.05 -7.48 -28.39
N ASP A 4 4.23 -6.91 -29.29
CA ASP A 4 3.84 -5.50 -29.23
C ASP A 4 2.92 -5.21 -28.02
N VAL A 5 2.03 -6.14 -27.68
CA VAL A 5 1.11 -5.99 -26.54
C VAL A 5 1.86 -6.08 -25.20
N ASP A 6 2.92 -6.89 -25.15
CA ASP A 6 3.76 -7.00 -23.97
C ASP A 6 4.67 -5.77 -23.79
N MET A 7 5.12 -5.16 -24.89
CA MET A 7 5.88 -3.90 -24.87
C MET A 7 5.03 -2.74 -24.31
N GLU A 8 3.79 -2.62 -24.77
CA GLU A 8 2.82 -1.64 -24.26
C GLU A 8 2.51 -1.85 -22.77
N ALA A 9 2.39 -3.11 -22.33
CA ALA A 9 2.16 -3.42 -20.93
C ALA A 9 3.36 -3.06 -20.04
N GLU A 10 4.59 -3.27 -20.51
CA GLU A 10 5.80 -2.89 -19.78
C GLU A 10 5.94 -1.37 -19.65
N ASP A 11 5.62 -0.62 -20.72
CA ASP A 11 5.62 0.85 -20.70
C ASP A 11 4.60 1.41 -19.71
N ILE A 12 3.42 0.78 -19.61
CA ILE A 12 2.42 1.12 -18.59
C ILE A 12 2.96 0.83 -17.18
N ILE A 13 3.60 -0.32 -16.97
CA ILE A 13 4.18 -0.69 -15.67
C ILE A 13 5.27 0.32 -15.26
N GLU A 14 6.14 0.70 -16.19
CA GLU A 14 7.22 1.64 -15.93
C GLU A 14 6.66 3.04 -15.59
N THR A 15 5.64 3.48 -16.33
CA THR A 15 4.93 4.74 -16.07
C THR A 15 4.31 4.76 -14.68
N LEU A 16 3.59 3.70 -14.31
CA LEU A 16 2.99 3.56 -12.98
C LEU A 16 4.06 3.55 -11.88
N ARG A 17 5.18 2.85 -12.10
CA ARG A 17 6.29 2.81 -11.14
C ARG A 17 6.88 4.20 -10.92
N LYS A 18 7.13 4.96 -11.99
CA LYS A 18 7.65 6.34 -11.93
C LYS A 18 6.71 7.25 -11.14
N LYS A 19 5.40 7.18 -11.40
CA LYS A 19 4.39 7.93 -10.63
C LYS A 19 4.41 7.52 -9.15
N PHE A 20 4.36 6.21 -8.86
CA PHE A 20 4.27 5.70 -7.50
C PHE A 20 5.49 6.07 -6.66
N VAL A 21 6.71 5.88 -7.16
CA VAL A 21 7.94 6.23 -6.44
C VAL A 21 7.98 7.71 -6.04
N ARG A 22 7.40 8.59 -6.87
CA ARG A 22 7.38 10.03 -6.59
C ARG A 22 6.39 10.41 -5.49
N VAL A 23 5.27 9.71 -5.37
CA VAL A 23 4.22 10.01 -4.37
C VAL A 23 4.32 9.15 -3.12
N ALA A 24 4.91 7.96 -3.19
CA ALA A 24 5.00 7.02 -2.08
C ALA A 24 5.61 7.61 -0.78
N PRO A 25 6.62 8.49 -0.81
CA PRO A 25 7.18 9.08 0.42
C PRO A 25 6.21 9.96 1.20
N VAL A 26 5.20 10.52 0.54
CA VAL A 26 4.19 11.40 1.17
C VAL A 26 2.88 10.67 1.47
N LEU A 27 2.75 9.42 1.04
CA LEU A 27 1.57 8.59 1.27
C LEU A 27 1.81 7.63 2.44
N ASP A 28 0.89 7.68 3.40
CA ASP A 28 0.78 6.60 4.38
C ASP A 28 0.29 5.31 3.71
N GLU A 29 0.23 4.23 4.50
CA GLU A 29 -0.22 2.93 4.00
C GLU A 29 -1.61 3.04 3.36
N ARG A 30 -2.52 3.81 3.94
CA ARG A 30 -3.88 4.01 3.41
C ARG A 30 -3.86 4.75 2.07
N GLY A 31 -3.10 5.84 1.97
CA GLY A 31 -2.96 6.65 0.75
C GLY A 31 -2.39 5.84 -0.41
N ARG A 32 -1.41 4.96 -0.14
CA ARG A 32 -0.88 4.05 -1.16
C ARG A 32 -1.94 3.09 -1.70
N ARG A 33 -2.84 2.59 -0.85
CA ARG A 33 -3.96 1.71 -1.29
C ARG A 33 -4.98 2.44 -2.14
N VAL A 34 -5.35 3.65 -1.74
CA VAL A 34 -6.31 4.47 -2.50
C VAL A 34 -5.74 4.84 -3.86
N TRP A 35 -4.48 5.29 -3.91
CA TRP A 35 -3.80 5.60 -5.17
C TRP A 35 -3.76 4.39 -6.11
N ALA A 36 -3.37 3.23 -5.58
CA ALA A 36 -3.26 2.02 -6.38
C ALA A 36 -4.63 1.52 -6.90
N ALA A 37 -5.70 1.68 -6.11
CA ALA A 37 -7.05 1.37 -6.58
C ALA A 37 -7.54 2.34 -7.66
N ALA A 38 -7.24 3.64 -7.53
CA ALA A 38 -7.60 4.64 -8.53
C ALA A 38 -6.92 4.39 -9.88
N GLU A 39 -5.61 4.10 -9.89
CA GLU A 39 -4.90 3.77 -11.14
C GLU A 39 -5.37 2.44 -11.72
N ALA A 40 -5.68 1.45 -10.89
CA ALA A 40 -6.21 0.17 -11.36
C ALA A 40 -7.62 0.31 -11.98
N GLU A 41 -8.47 1.16 -11.43
CA GLU A 41 -9.79 1.48 -11.98
C GLU A 41 -9.67 2.24 -13.30
N ALA A 42 -8.76 3.21 -13.38
CA ALA A 42 -8.51 3.99 -14.60
C ALA A 42 -8.01 3.12 -15.78
N LEU A 43 -7.24 2.07 -15.50
CA LEU A 43 -6.73 1.13 -16.50
C LEU A 43 -7.74 0.04 -16.90
N GLY A 44 -8.81 -0.16 -16.14
CA GLY A 44 -9.83 -1.16 -16.44
C GLY A 44 -9.33 -2.62 -16.35
N TYR A 45 -9.67 -3.44 -17.35
CA TYR A 45 -9.37 -4.87 -17.34
C TYR A 45 -7.85 -5.12 -17.29
N GLY A 46 -7.40 -5.92 -16.31
CA GLY A 46 -5.97 -6.21 -16.12
C GLY A 46 -5.16 -5.11 -15.42
N GLY A 47 -5.73 -3.91 -15.22
CA GLY A 47 -5.06 -2.78 -14.57
C GLY A 47 -4.53 -3.10 -13.17
N GLN A 48 -5.28 -3.90 -12.39
CA GLN A 48 -4.83 -4.38 -11.08
C GLN A 48 -3.52 -5.17 -11.15
N GLY A 49 -3.35 -5.98 -12.18
CA GLY A 49 -2.13 -6.76 -12.40
C GLY A 49 -0.93 -5.86 -12.71
N LEU A 50 -1.14 -4.86 -13.55
CA LEU A 50 -0.11 -3.88 -13.94
C LEU A 50 0.31 -3.01 -12.75
N VAL A 51 -0.66 -2.50 -11.98
CA VAL A 51 -0.40 -1.71 -10.76
C VAL A 51 0.32 -2.54 -9.70
N ALA A 52 -0.06 -3.81 -9.50
CA ALA A 52 0.64 -4.69 -8.57
C ALA A 52 2.10 -4.94 -9.00
N LYS A 53 2.35 -5.17 -10.30
CA LYS A 53 3.71 -5.31 -10.85
C LYS A 53 4.54 -4.03 -10.69
N ALA A 54 3.93 -2.86 -10.88
CA ALA A 54 4.60 -1.57 -10.78
C ALA A 54 4.96 -1.18 -9.35
N THR A 55 4.05 -1.44 -8.39
CA THR A 55 4.15 -0.96 -7.00
C THR A 55 4.67 -2.01 -6.01
N GLY A 56 4.60 -3.30 -6.36
CA GLY A 56 4.89 -4.40 -5.44
C GLY A 56 3.83 -4.61 -4.35
N LEU A 57 2.71 -3.87 -4.40
CA LEU A 57 1.62 -4.03 -3.45
C LEU A 57 0.90 -5.37 -3.69
N ALA A 58 0.53 -6.04 -2.59
CA ALA A 58 -0.21 -7.29 -2.68
C ALA A 58 -1.56 -7.08 -3.39
N ARG A 59 -1.91 -7.98 -4.31
CA ARG A 59 -3.17 -7.90 -5.06
C ARG A 59 -4.39 -7.84 -4.14
N THR A 60 -4.34 -8.53 -3.01
CA THR A 60 -5.37 -8.52 -1.96
C THR A 60 -5.66 -7.12 -1.42
N THR A 61 -4.64 -6.26 -1.37
CA THR A 61 -4.74 -4.86 -0.97
C THR A 61 -5.52 -4.01 -1.97
N LEU A 62 -5.47 -4.35 -3.26
CA LEU A 62 -6.24 -3.71 -4.33
C LEU A 62 -7.72 -4.14 -4.30
N TYR A 63 -7.99 -5.41 -4.00
CA TYR A 63 -9.34 -6.00 -4.05
C TYR A 63 -10.32 -5.48 -2.99
N ARG A 64 -9.87 -5.28 -1.74
CA ARG A 64 -10.81 -5.27 -0.59
C ARG A 64 -11.10 -3.89 0.01
N GLU A 65 -10.16 -2.95 -0.08
CA GLU A 65 -10.24 -1.68 0.65
C GLU A 65 -10.17 -0.45 -0.24
N GLY A 66 -9.34 -0.44 -1.29
CA GLY A 66 -9.10 0.76 -2.09
C GLY A 66 -10.32 1.23 -2.89
N VAL A 67 -11.07 0.31 -3.52
CA VAL A 67 -12.26 0.65 -4.32
C VAL A 67 -13.43 1.14 -3.46
N ARG A 68 -13.63 0.53 -2.28
CA ARG A 68 -14.68 0.96 -1.34
C ARG A 68 -14.34 2.34 -0.75
N GLN A 69 -13.08 2.55 -0.37
CA GLN A 69 -12.63 3.80 0.25
C GLN A 69 -12.50 4.96 -0.74
N ALA A 70 -12.12 4.71 -2.01
CA ALA A 70 -12.10 5.75 -3.05
C ALA A 70 -13.50 6.36 -3.28
N LYS A 71 -14.55 5.53 -3.18
CA LYS A 71 -15.95 5.99 -3.30
C LYS A 71 -16.49 6.66 -2.03
N GLU A 72 -15.94 6.35 -0.86
CA GLU A 72 -16.43 6.85 0.44
C GLU A 72 -15.86 8.24 0.82
N HIS A 73 -14.80 8.69 0.14
CA HIS A 73 -13.98 9.85 0.54
C HIS A 73 -14.47 11.24 0.11
N GLN A 74 -15.77 11.39 -0.19
CA GLN A 74 -16.40 12.72 -0.19
C GLN A 74 -16.69 13.27 1.21
N ARG A 75 -16.41 12.51 2.29
CA ARG A 75 -16.71 12.96 3.66
C ARG A 75 -15.55 12.71 4.61
N SER A 76 -15.21 13.78 5.33
CA SER A 76 -14.34 13.89 6.52
C SER A 76 -12.86 14.26 6.28
N GLY A 77 -12.61 15.57 6.32
CA GLY A 77 -11.31 16.17 6.63
C GLY A 77 -11.02 16.10 8.13
N GLU A 78 -10.89 14.89 8.67
CA GLU A 78 -10.48 14.67 10.06
C GLU A 78 -9.02 14.18 10.16
N PRO A 79 -8.33 14.44 11.29
CA PRO A 79 -6.88 14.31 11.40
C PRO A 79 -6.38 12.90 11.11
N ILE A 80 -5.28 12.83 10.35
CA ILE A 80 -4.59 11.60 9.91
C ILE A 80 -4.09 10.73 11.09
N ARG A 81 -4.15 11.22 12.34
CA ARG A 81 -3.73 10.46 13.52
C ARG A 81 -4.83 10.39 14.59
N ARG A 82 -5.35 9.19 14.84
CA ARG A 82 -5.90 8.86 16.17
C ARG A 82 -4.74 8.88 17.18
N VAL A 83 -4.85 9.68 18.23
CA VAL A 83 -3.97 9.56 19.39
C VAL A 83 -4.17 8.15 19.98
N GLY A 84 -3.08 7.40 20.17
CA GLY A 84 -3.09 6.14 20.93
C GLY A 84 -2.94 4.81 20.17
N GLY A 85 -2.24 4.77 19.03
CA GLY A 85 -2.03 3.53 18.24
C GLY A 85 -0.64 2.89 18.33
N GLY A 86 0.21 3.27 19.29
CA GLY A 86 1.50 2.61 19.49
C GLY A 86 1.34 1.24 20.15
N ARG A 87 2.12 0.23 19.73
CA ARG A 87 2.19 -1.07 20.42
C ARG A 87 2.58 -0.83 21.89
N LYS A 88 1.77 -1.29 22.85
CA LYS A 88 2.16 -1.28 24.27
C LYS A 88 3.52 -1.99 24.39
N LYS A 89 4.46 -1.40 25.14
CA LYS A 89 5.82 -1.94 25.32
C LYS A 89 5.76 -3.43 25.71
N LEU A 90 6.61 -4.26 25.11
CA LEU A 90 6.59 -5.72 25.28
C LEU A 90 6.89 -6.14 26.74
N THR A 91 7.51 -5.26 27.52
CA THR A 91 7.70 -5.38 28.97
C THR A 91 6.40 -5.45 29.78
N ILE A 92 5.25 -5.04 29.22
CA ILE A 92 3.94 -5.18 29.87
C ILE A 92 3.38 -6.60 29.70
N HIS A 93 3.73 -7.30 28.60
CA HIS A 93 3.21 -8.64 28.32
C HIS A 93 4.15 -9.76 28.78
N GLN A 94 5.46 -9.49 28.89
CA GLN A 94 6.46 -10.45 29.34
C GLN A 94 7.50 -9.72 30.21
N PRO A 95 7.27 -9.60 31.53
CA PRO A 95 8.16 -8.85 32.43
C PRO A 95 9.56 -9.49 32.57
N GLU A 96 9.73 -10.76 32.24
CA GLU A 96 11.01 -11.48 32.34
C GLU A 96 11.89 -11.38 31.08
N LEU A 97 11.40 -10.71 30.03
CA LEU A 97 12.08 -10.64 28.74
C LEU A 97 13.43 -9.90 28.83
N GLN A 98 13.54 -8.92 29.73
CA GLN A 98 14.77 -8.15 29.92
C GLN A 98 15.86 -9.00 30.57
N SER A 99 15.52 -9.75 31.62
CA SER A 99 16.45 -10.66 32.30
C SER A 99 16.88 -11.83 31.41
N ALA A 100 15.98 -12.35 30.55
CA ALA A 100 16.30 -13.41 29.60
C ALA A 100 17.27 -12.97 28.50
N LEU A 101 17.25 -11.68 28.13
CA LEU A 101 18.14 -11.11 27.10
C LEU A 101 19.54 -10.83 27.66
N GLU A 102 19.64 -10.41 28.92
CA GLU A 102 20.91 -10.16 29.62
C GLU A 102 21.69 -11.45 29.90
N ALA A 103 21.02 -12.61 29.98
CA ALA A 103 21.65 -13.91 30.20
C ALA A 103 22.28 -14.56 28.95
N LEU A 104 22.16 -13.92 27.78
CA LEU A 104 22.74 -14.39 26.51
C LEU A 104 24.13 -13.80 26.21
N VAL A 105 24.72 -13.04 27.15
CA VAL A 105 26.08 -12.49 27.08
C VAL A 105 26.95 -13.11 28.15
#